data_AF-A0AAX1ZYM6-F1
#
_entry.id   AF-A0AAX1ZYM6-F1
#
_cell.length_a   1.000
_cell.length_b   1.000
_cell.length_c   1.000
_cell.angle_alpha   90.00
_cell.angle_beta   90.00
_cell.angle_gamma   90.00
#
_symmetry.space_group_name_H-M   'P 1'
#
loop_
_entity.id
_entity.type
_entity.pdbx_description
1 polymer ?
#
loop_
_entity_poly.entity_id
_entity_poly.type
_entity_poly.pdbx_seq_one_letter_code
_entity_poly.pdbx_strand_id
1 'polypeptide(L)'
;MLTVQQAVFTVESLIGKVQQQKQLINQLVQENEHLRHENKQLRKENEQLKYRVQELEARTKKNSSNSNLPPSSDRFANTRSSRQPSGNKPGGQEGNQGTTLR
;
A
#
# COMPACT_ATOMS: atom_id res chain seq x y z
N MET A 1 -29.83 -18.35 58.44
CA MET A 1 -28.90 -19.43 58.03
C MET A 1 -29.24 -19.81 56.61
N LEU A 2 -28.31 -19.68 55.67
CA LEU A 2 -28.45 -20.31 54.36
C LEU A 2 -28.59 -21.82 54.58
N THR A 3 -29.55 -22.44 53.91
CA THR A 3 -29.69 -23.89 53.99
C THR A 3 -28.52 -24.53 53.24
N VAL A 4 -28.07 -25.71 53.69
CA VAL A 4 -26.99 -26.46 53.02
C VAL A 4 -27.28 -26.62 51.52
N GLN A 5 -28.56 -26.80 51.16
CA GLN A 5 -29.01 -26.89 49.78
C GLN A 5 -28.79 -25.61 48.96
N GLN A 6 -29.04 -24.43 49.56
CA GLN A 6 -28.78 -23.15 48.90
C GLN A 6 -27.28 -22.93 48.67
N ALA A 7 -26.44 -23.31 49.65
CA ALA A 7 -24.99 -23.23 49.52
C ALA A 7 -24.47 -24.12 48.38
N VAL A 8 -24.92 -25.38 48.31
CA VAL A 8 -24.54 -26.33 47.24
C VAL A 8 -24.90 -25.79 45.86
N PHE A 9 -26.14 -25.32 45.67
CA PHE A 9 -26.58 -24.75 44.39
C PHE A 9 -25.73 -23.54 43.95
N THR A 10 -25.40 -22.64 44.89
CA THR A 10 -24.54 -21.49 44.57
C THR A 10 -23.13 -21.89 44.16
N VAL A 11 -22.56 -22.91 44.81
CA VAL A 11 -21.23 -23.44 44.48
C VAL A 11 -21.24 -24.08 43.09
N GLU A 12 -22.25 -24.89 42.76
CA GLU A 12 -22.40 -25.49 41.43
C GLU A 12 -22.50 -24.42 40.34
N SER A 13 -23.30 -23.36 40.57
CA SER A 13 -23.42 -22.24 39.65
C SER A 13 -22.09 -21.51 39.44
N LEU A 14 -21.33 -21.28 40.51
CA LEU A 14 -20.01 -20.65 40.44
C LEU A 14 -19.00 -21.52 39.69
N ILE A 15 -19.01 -22.84 39.92
CA ILE A 15 -18.15 -23.78 39.19
C ILE A 15 -18.46 -23.72 37.69
N GLY A 16 -19.74 -23.70 37.30
CA GLY A 16 -20.14 -23.55 35.91
C GLY A 16 -19.61 -22.25 35.28
N LYS A 17 -19.74 -21.12 36.00
CA LYS A 17 -19.21 -19.83 35.54
C LYS A 17 -17.69 -19.85 35.37
N VAL A 18 -16.95 -20.46 36.30
CA VAL A 18 -15.49 -20.58 36.23
C VAL A 18 -15.07 -21.47 35.05
N GLN A 19 -15.79 -22.55 34.77
CA GLN A 19 -15.54 -23.40 33.61
C GLN A 19 -15.78 -22.66 32.29
N GLN A 20 -16.89 -21.91 32.19
CA GLN A 20 -17.18 -21.06 31.03
C GLN A 20 -16.11 -19.99 30.83
N GLN A 21 -15.68 -19.31 31.90
CA GLN A 21 -14.59 -18.33 31.85
C GLN A 21 -13.28 -18.97 31.37
N LYS A 22 -12.94 -20.17 31.84
CA LYS A 22 -11.76 -20.90 31.38
C LYS A 22 -11.83 -21.22 29.89
N GLN A 23 -12.99 -21.61 29.38
CA GLN A 23 -13.19 -21.86 27.95
C GLN A 23 -12.99 -20.58 27.14
N LEU A 24 -13.56 -19.46 27.59
CA LEU A 24 -13.40 -18.16 26.93
C LEU A 24 -11.94 -17.68 26.92
N ILE A 25 -11.22 -17.84 28.03
CA ILE A 25 -9.79 -17.49 28.10
C ILE A 25 -8.99 -18.29 27.08
N ASN A 26 -9.25 -19.60 26.96
CA ASN A 26 -8.55 -20.43 25.98
C ASN A 26 -8.83 -19.98 24.55
N GLN A 27 -10.08 -19.63 24.23
CA GLN A 27 -10.46 -19.12 22.91
C GLN A 27 -9.75 -17.78 22.61
N LEU A 28 -9.76 -16.85 23.57
CA LEU A 28 -9.10 -15.56 23.42
C LEU A 28 -7.58 -15.71 23.25
N VAL A 29 -6.95 -16.66 23.95
CA VAL A 29 -5.52 -16.96 23.78
C VAL A 29 -5.25 -17.46 22.37
N GLN A 30 -6.06 -18.40 21.85
CA GLN A 30 -5.91 -18.91 20.49
C GLN A 30 -6.08 -17.81 19.44
N GLU A 31 -7.08 -16.95 19.59
CA GLU A 31 -7.30 -15.81 18.69
C GLU A 31 -6.14 -14.81 18.76
N ASN A 32 -5.63 -14.50 19.96
CA ASN A 32 -4.48 -13.62 20.11
C ASN A 32 -3.22 -14.19 19.44
N GLU A 33 -2.97 -15.49 19.57
CA GLU A 33 -1.84 -16.13 18.89
C GLU A 33 -1.99 -16.07 17.36
N HIS A 34 -3.20 -16.30 16.85
CA HIS A 34 -3.49 -16.18 15.43
C HIS A 34 -3.25 -14.75 14.91
N LEU A 35 -3.82 -13.74 15.59
CA LEU A 35 -3.64 -12.33 15.24
C LEU A 35 -2.17 -11.90 15.32
N ARG A 36 -1.42 -12.37 16.32
CA ARG A 36 0.02 -12.11 16.44
C ARG A 36 0.80 -12.70 15.28
N HIS A 37 0.45 -13.91 14.84
CA HIS A 37 1.07 -14.53 13.68
C HIS A 37 0.80 -13.72 12.41
N GLU A 38 -0.46 -13.38 12.15
CA GLU A 38 -0.85 -12.58 10.99
C GLU A 38 -0.16 -11.21 10.99
N ASN A 39 -0.16 -10.51 12.13
CA ASN A 39 0.49 -9.20 12.25
C ASN A 39 2.00 -9.29 11.95
N LYS A 40 2.66 -10.38 12.36
CA LYS A 40 4.07 -10.62 12.06
C LYS A 40 4.30 -10.80 10.55
N GLN A 41 3.44 -11.57 9.87
CA GLN A 41 3.54 -11.76 8.41
C GLN A 41 3.33 -10.45 7.67
N LEU A 42 2.27 -9.71 8.01
CA LEU A 42 1.94 -8.43 7.39
C LEU A 42 3.04 -7.40 7.60
N ARG A 43 3.66 -7.34 8.80
CA ARG A 43 4.79 -6.44 9.06
C ARG A 43 5.99 -6.75 8.17
N LYS A 44 6.32 -8.03 8.00
CA LYS A 44 7.43 -8.46 7.14
C LYS A 44 7.17 -8.10 5.68
N GLU A 45 5.96 -8.36 5.19
CA GLU A 45 5.58 -7.98 3.82
C GLU A 45 5.62 -6.46 3.63
N ASN A 46 5.10 -5.70 4.60
CA ASN A 46 5.12 -4.24 4.56
C ASN A 46 6.55 -3.68 4.51
N GLU A 47 7.48 -4.26 5.26
CA GLU A 47 8.89 -3.88 5.23
C GLU A 47 9.53 -4.16 3.86
N GLN A 48 9.26 -5.33 3.28
CA GLN A 48 9.75 -5.69 1.94
C GLN A 48 9.20 -4.75 0.87
N LEU A 49 7.89 -4.43 0.94
CA LEU A 49 7.25 -3.50 0.01
C LEU A 49 7.81 -2.08 0.16
N LYS A 50 8.00 -1.59 1.40
CA LYS A 50 8.63 -0.29 1.65
C LYS A 50 10.03 -0.21 1.08
N TYR A 51 10.86 -1.24 1.29
CA TYR A 51 12.19 -1.29 0.69
C TYR A 51 12.12 -1.23 -0.84
N ARG A 52 11.22 -2.00 -1.45
CA ARG A 52 11.05 -2.00 -2.91
C ARG A 52 10.58 -0.65 -3.44
N VAL A 53 9.63 0.00 -2.76
CA VAL A 53 9.16 1.34 -3.11
C VAL A 53 10.30 2.34 -3.02
N GLN A 54 11.06 2.35 -1.93
CA GLN A 54 12.21 3.25 -1.77
C GLN A 54 13.27 3.04 -2.86
N GLU A 55 13.55 1.79 -3.23
CA GLU A 55 14.46 1.46 -4.32
C GLU A 55 13.97 2.02 -5.66
N LEU A 56 12.68 1.85 -5.97
CA LEU A 56 12.07 2.35 -7.20
C LEU A 56 12.04 3.87 -7.23
N GLU A 57 11.68 4.52 -6.13
CA GLU A 57 11.72 5.98 -5.98
C GLU A 57 13.14 6.54 -6.13
N ALA A 58 14.15 5.87 -5.57
CA ALA A 58 15.54 6.27 -5.74
C ALA A 58 15.99 6.17 -7.21
N ARG A 59 15.50 5.17 -7.95
CA ARG A 59 15.77 5.00 -9.39
C ARG A 59 15.09 6.07 -10.23
N THR A 60 13.88 6.53 -9.88
CA THR A 60 13.16 7.57 -10.63
C THR A 60 13.61 8.98 -10.28
N LYS A 61 14.06 9.21 -9.04
CA LYS A 61 14.49 10.54 -8.59
C LYS A 61 15.78 11.01 -9.25
N LYS A 62 16.67 10.11 -9.69
CA LYS A 62 17.91 10.47 -10.37
C LYS A 62 17.70 10.43 -11.88
N ASN A 63 17.79 11.61 -12.51
CA ASN A 63 17.80 11.75 -13.95
C ASN A 63 18.90 12.73 -14.39
N SER A 64 19.17 12.82 -15.69
CA SER A 64 20.22 13.67 -16.25
C SER A 64 20.07 15.15 -15.86
N SER A 65 18.84 15.60 -15.60
CA SER A 65 18.53 16.97 -15.18
C SER A 65 18.97 17.30 -13.75
N ASN A 66 19.19 16.31 -12.87
CA ASN A 66 19.47 16.57 -11.46
C ASN A 66 20.64 15.77 -10.86
N SER A 67 21.37 15.00 -11.68
CA SER A 67 22.42 14.09 -11.21
C SER A 67 23.79 14.27 -11.87
N ASN A 68 23.96 15.27 -12.76
CA ASN A 68 25.14 15.44 -13.62
C ASN A 68 25.46 14.22 -14.50
N LEU A 69 24.56 13.22 -14.59
CA LEU A 69 24.66 12.15 -15.56
C LEU A 69 24.35 12.68 -16.97
N PRO A 70 25.03 12.18 -18.02
CA PRO A 70 24.71 12.59 -19.37
C PRO A 70 23.28 12.14 -19.75
N PRO A 71 22.55 12.89 -20.61
CA PRO A 71 21.18 12.55 -21.04
C PRO A 71 21.03 11.14 -21.63
N SER A 72 22.10 10.58 -22.18
CA SER A 72 22.15 9.21 -22.70
C SER A 72 22.08 8.13 -21.61
N SER A 73 22.30 8.48 -20.34
CA SER A 73 22.25 7.56 -19.20
C SER A 73 20.89 7.55 -18.48
N ASP A 74 19.91 8.34 -18.95
CA ASP A 74 18.55 8.29 -18.43
C ASP A 74 17.89 6.95 -18.80
N ARG A 75 17.58 6.17 -17.77
CA ARG A 75 16.95 4.84 -17.90
C ARG A 75 15.53 4.89 -18.45
N PHE A 76 14.87 6.04 -18.31
CA PHE A 76 13.56 6.30 -18.88
C PHE A 76 13.74 7.25 -20.06
N ALA A 77 13.59 6.72 -21.27
CA ALA A 77 13.82 7.50 -22.48
C ALA A 77 12.77 8.60 -22.60
N ASN A 78 13.21 9.86 -22.66
CA ASN A 78 12.39 10.92 -23.24
C ASN A 78 12.19 10.57 -24.72
N THR A 79 11.01 10.07 -25.07
CA THR A 79 10.68 9.78 -26.47
C THR A 79 10.70 11.09 -27.25
N ARG A 80 11.74 11.28 -28.08
CA ARG A 80 11.77 12.39 -29.02
C ARG A 80 10.67 12.18 -30.06
N SER A 81 10.05 13.29 -30.48
CA SER A 81 9.05 13.26 -31.55
C SER A 81 9.63 12.58 -32.78
N SER A 82 8.93 11.59 -33.32
CA SER A 82 9.25 10.97 -34.62
C SER A 82 8.85 11.84 -35.80
N ARG A 83 8.22 13.00 -35.53
CA ARG A 83 7.78 13.94 -36.57
C ARG A 83 8.99 14.59 -37.20
N GLN A 84 8.98 14.68 -38.53
CA GLN A 84 9.96 15.49 -39.25
C GLN A 84 9.67 16.98 -39.01
N PRO A 85 10.69 17.80 -38.74
CA PRO A 85 10.51 19.24 -38.67
C PRO A 85 10.00 19.71 -40.04
N SER A 86 8.88 20.43 -40.04
CA SER A 86 8.23 20.87 -41.28
C SER A 86 9.04 21.94 -42.03
N GLY A 87 10.04 22.57 -41.40
CA GLY A 87 10.80 23.70 -41.95
C GLY A 87 9.98 24.99 -42.13
N ASN A 88 8.68 24.90 -41.93
CA ASN A 88 7.71 25.96 -42.13
C ASN A 88 7.78 26.98 -40.99
N LYS A 89 7.71 28.27 -41.36
CA LYS A 89 7.67 29.35 -40.37
C LYS A 89 6.40 29.24 -39.52
N PRO A 90 6.44 29.56 -38.21
CA PRO A 90 5.24 29.56 -37.37
C PRO A 90 4.22 30.58 -37.90
N GLY A 91 2.96 30.16 -38.08
CA GLY A 91 1.90 30.96 -38.69
C GLY A 91 1.37 30.39 -40.01
N GLY A 92 0.55 31.18 -40.72
CA GLY A 92 0.08 30.82 -42.07
C GLY A 92 1.23 30.79 -43.07
N GLN A 93 1.26 29.75 -43.93
CA GLN A 93 2.28 29.63 -44.96
C GLN A 93 1.99 30.54 -46.16
N GLU A 94 3.03 31.04 -46.79
CA GLU A 94 2.94 31.84 -48.01
C GLU A 94 2.31 31.00 -49.13
N GLY A 95 1.31 31.56 -49.81
CA GLY A 95 0.54 30.86 -50.85
C GLY A 95 -0.72 30.13 -50.37
N ASN A 96 -0.97 30.03 -49.05
CA ASN A 96 -2.25 29.57 -48.55
C ASN A 96 -3.31 30.67 -48.75
N GLN A 97 -4.17 30.48 -49.74
CA GLN A 97 -5.29 31.39 -50.00
C GLN A 97 -6.29 31.32 -48.84
N GLY A 98 -6.43 32.43 -48.11
CA GLY A 98 -7.44 32.56 -47.05
C GLY A 98 -8.83 32.62 -47.66
N THR A 99 -9.64 31.59 -47.45
CA THR A 99 -11.03 31.51 -47.95
C THR A 99 -12.06 32.19 -47.04
N THR A 100 -11.61 32.98 -46.06
CA THR A 100 -12.42 33.36 -44.89
C THR A 100 -13.20 34.67 -45.04
N LEU A 101 -13.12 35.38 -46.18
CA LEU A 101 -13.95 36.58 -46.39
C LEU A 101 -14.72 36.44 -47.71
N ARG A 102 -16.05 36.30 -47.59
CA ARG A 102 -17.03 36.49 -48.67
C ARG A 102 -17.73 37.82 -48.48
#